data_AF-A0A2J8A0B6-F1
#
_entry.id   AF-A0A2J8A0B6-F1
#
_cell.length_a   1.000
_cell.length_b   1.000
_cell.length_c   1.000
_cell.angle_alpha   90.00
_cell.angle_beta   90.00
_cell.angle_gamma   90.00
#
_symmetry.space_group_name_H-M   'P 1'
#
loop_
_entity.id
_entity.type
_entity.pdbx_description
1 polymer ?
#
loop_
_entity_poly.entity_id
_entity_poly.type
_entity_poly.pdbx_seq_one_letter_code
_entity_poly.pdbx_strand_id
1 'polypeptide(L)'
;MQRSVYGAVLSAQRAVLAAMKPGVAWPDMLELAHRHILEGLDMQELAYRHILEGLAGAGLLAGGSLDDYMAADLGALFMPHGLGHFLGLDTHDVGGYPPGGPARPARPGFSRLRTARLLAAGMVITVEPGCYFNPALLLPALEVALRADTHR
;
A
#
# COMPACT_ATOMS: atom_id res chain seq x y z
N MET A 1 -11.06 16.42 2.69
CA MET A 1 -10.06 15.43 3.15
C MET A 1 -10.67 14.08 3.50
N GLN A 2 -11.54 13.94 4.51
CA GLN A 2 -12.04 12.61 4.95
C GLN A 2 -12.79 11.80 3.87
N ARG A 3 -13.78 12.41 3.18
CA ARG A 3 -14.49 11.77 2.03
C ARG A 3 -13.53 11.24 0.98
N SER A 4 -12.47 12.00 0.79
CA SER A 4 -11.45 11.85 -0.21
C SER A 4 -10.53 10.66 0.10
N VAL A 5 -10.06 10.56 1.34
CA VAL A 5 -9.35 9.37 1.87
C VAL A 5 -10.23 8.13 1.78
N TYR A 6 -11.48 8.26 2.21
CA TYR A 6 -12.45 7.17 2.13
C TYR A 6 -12.64 6.70 0.68
N GLY A 7 -12.74 7.62 -0.28
CA GLY A 7 -12.86 7.32 -1.70
C GLY A 7 -11.67 6.53 -2.25
N ALA A 8 -10.45 6.88 -1.85
CA ALA A 8 -9.23 6.16 -2.25
C ALA A 8 -9.23 4.72 -1.72
N VAL A 9 -9.54 4.53 -0.43
CA VAL A 9 -9.62 3.20 0.18
C VAL A 9 -10.76 2.36 -0.43
N LEU A 10 -11.93 2.97 -0.67
CA LEU A 10 -13.05 2.30 -1.30
C LEU A 10 -12.72 1.87 -2.74
N SER A 11 -12.01 2.72 -3.49
CA SER A 11 -11.53 2.39 -4.84
C SER A 11 -10.57 1.19 -4.80
N ALA A 12 -9.58 1.23 -3.91
CA ALA A 12 -8.63 0.14 -3.73
C ALA A 12 -9.33 -1.19 -3.36
N GLN A 13 -10.27 -1.16 -2.42
CA GLN A 13 -11.02 -2.35 -1.99
C GLN A 13 -11.80 -2.95 -3.16
N ARG A 14 -12.53 -2.12 -3.90
CA ARG A 14 -13.34 -2.58 -5.05
C ARG A 14 -12.47 -3.13 -6.17
N ALA A 15 -11.35 -2.48 -6.47
CA ALA A 15 -10.41 -2.93 -7.49
C ALA A 15 -9.81 -4.30 -7.14
N VAL A 16 -9.38 -4.50 -5.89
CA VAL A 16 -8.90 -5.80 -5.42
C VAL A 16 -9.99 -6.86 -5.52
N LEU A 17 -11.18 -6.60 -4.98
CA LEU A 17 -12.29 -7.56 -5.03
C LEU A 17 -12.65 -7.97 -6.46
N ALA A 18 -12.60 -7.03 -7.41
CA ALA A 18 -12.87 -7.30 -8.83
C ALA A 18 -11.75 -8.09 -9.51
N ALA A 19 -10.49 -7.92 -9.09
CA ALA A 19 -9.33 -8.60 -9.66
C ALA A 19 -9.10 -10.01 -9.08
N MET A 20 -9.63 -10.29 -7.90
CA MET A 20 -9.49 -11.58 -7.22
C MET A 20 -10.09 -12.73 -8.03
N LYS A 21 -9.23 -13.69 -8.38
CA LYS A 21 -9.61 -14.96 -9.01
C LYS A 21 -8.52 -16.01 -8.76
N PRO A 22 -8.82 -17.31 -8.92
CA PRO A 22 -7.79 -18.34 -8.85
C PRO A 22 -6.61 -18.05 -9.79
N GLY A 23 -5.39 -18.27 -9.30
CA GLY A 23 -4.14 -18.06 -10.03
C GLY A 23 -3.51 -16.68 -9.87
N VAL A 24 -4.19 -15.69 -9.29
CA VAL A 24 -3.60 -14.37 -9.00
C VAL A 24 -2.73 -14.44 -7.75
N ALA A 25 -1.54 -13.83 -7.76
CA ALA A 25 -0.69 -13.76 -6.59
C ALA A 25 -1.21 -12.69 -5.61
N TRP A 26 -1.27 -13.01 -4.32
CA TRP A 26 -1.70 -12.04 -3.31
C TRP A 26 -0.84 -10.76 -3.23
N PRO A 27 0.49 -10.81 -3.44
CA PRO A 27 1.31 -9.60 -3.54
C PRO A 27 0.86 -8.65 -4.64
N ASP A 28 0.42 -9.15 -5.80
CA ASP A 28 -0.06 -8.30 -6.90
C ASP A 28 -1.31 -7.50 -6.51
N MET A 29 -2.14 -8.07 -5.62
CA MET A 29 -3.31 -7.38 -5.08
C MET A 29 -2.92 -6.25 -4.14
N LEU A 30 -1.86 -6.42 -3.33
CA LEU A 30 -1.31 -5.34 -2.52
C LEU A 30 -0.76 -4.21 -3.39
N GLU A 31 -0.07 -4.56 -4.48
CA GLU A 31 0.42 -3.57 -5.45
C GLU A 31 -0.74 -2.77 -6.08
N LEU A 32 -1.81 -3.45 -6.48
CA LEU A 32 -3.03 -2.82 -7.00
C LEU A 32 -3.67 -1.88 -5.97
N ALA A 33 -3.76 -2.31 -4.70
CA ALA A 33 -4.31 -1.49 -3.63
C ALA A 33 -3.47 -0.22 -3.39
N HIS A 34 -2.13 -0.36 -3.34
CA HIS A 34 -1.22 0.78 -3.21
C HIS A 34 -1.38 1.77 -4.37
N ARG A 35 -1.48 1.27 -5.61
CA ARG A 35 -1.69 2.13 -6.79
C ARG A 35 -2.95 2.98 -6.66
N HIS A 36 -4.08 2.38 -6.31
CA HIS A 36 -5.35 3.11 -6.13
C HIS A 36 -5.34 4.08 -4.94
N ILE A 37 -4.64 3.73 -3.85
CA ILE A 37 -4.48 4.65 -2.72
C ILE A 37 -3.68 5.86 -3.16
N LEU A 38 -2.52 5.66 -3.80
CA LEU A 38 -1.65 6.76 -4.24
C LEU A 38 -2.32 7.63 -5.31
N GLU A 39 -2.94 7.03 -6.32
CA GLU A 39 -3.71 7.74 -7.35
C GLU A 39 -4.86 8.55 -6.73
N GLY A 40 -5.58 7.95 -5.78
CA GLY A 40 -6.68 8.62 -5.08
C GLY A 40 -6.22 9.79 -4.21
N LEU A 41 -4.99 9.77 -3.68
CA LEU A 41 -4.38 10.87 -2.93
C LEU A 41 -3.80 11.96 -3.84
N ASP A 42 -3.27 11.58 -5.01
CA ASP A 42 -2.69 12.48 -6.02
C ASP A 42 -3.78 13.31 -6.72
N MET A 43 -4.93 12.71 -7.05
CA MET A 43 -6.09 13.40 -7.63
C MET A 43 -6.76 14.43 -6.70
N GLN A 44 -6.24 14.65 -5.49
CA GLN A 44 -6.81 15.50 -4.44
C GLN A 44 -5.94 16.72 -4.11
N GLU A 45 -5.34 17.31 -5.15
CA GLU A 45 -4.71 18.63 -5.13
C GLU A 45 -5.63 19.67 -4.45
N LEU A 46 -5.40 19.94 -3.15
CA LEU A 46 -5.71 21.20 -2.44
C LEU A 46 -5.53 21.01 -0.92
N ALA A 47 -5.91 19.85 -0.37
CA ALA A 47 -5.78 19.59 1.08
C ALA A 47 -4.47 18.87 1.43
N TYR A 48 -4.00 18.00 0.55
CA TYR A 48 -2.72 17.32 0.70
C TYR A 48 -1.53 18.21 0.38
N ARG A 49 -1.75 19.34 -0.29
CA ARG A 49 -0.70 20.28 -0.68
C ARG A 49 0.24 20.60 0.47
N HIS A 50 -0.17 20.85 1.72
CA HIS A 50 0.84 21.11 2.77
C HIS A 50 1.71 19.90 3.19
N ILE A 51 1.16 18.68 3.20
CA ILE A 51 1.94 17.47 3.51
C ILE A 51 2.80 17.09 2.30
N LEU A 52 2.23 17.21 1.10
CA LEU A 52 2.87 16.96 -0.18
C LEU A 52 3.88 18.04 -0.55
N GLU A 53 3.70 19.31 -0.17
CA GLU A 53 4.64 20.43 -0.31
C GLU A 53 5.79 20.24 0.65
N GLY A 54 5.53 19.71 1.85
CA GLY A 54 6.57 19.20 2.74
C GLY A 54 7.35 18.05 2.09
N LEU A 55 6.67 17.09 1.45
CA LEU A 55 7.29 15.97 0.74
C LEU A 55 7.90 16.38 -0.62
N ALA A 56 7.42 17.45 -1.25
CA ALA A 56 7.79 17.93 -2.58
C ALA A 56 8.93 18.94 -2.50
N GLY A 57 8.90 19.86 -1.54
CA GLY A 57 10.07 20.64 -1.12
C GLY A 57 11.17 19.79 -0.49
N ALA A 58 10.88 18.51 -0.28
CA ALA A 58 11.81 17.46 0.10
C ALA A 58 12.16 16.52 -1.09
N GLY A 59 11.60 16.74 -2.28
CA GLY A 59 11.90 15.95 -3.47
C GLY A 59 11.32 14.52 -3.51
N LEU A 60 10.50 14.10 -2.55
CA LEU A 60 9.79 12.81 -2.58
C LEU A 60 8.59 12.81 -3.53
N LEU A 61 7.92 13.95 -3.72
CA LEU A 61 6.66 14.06 -4.46
C LEU A 61 6.60 15.25 -5.44
N ALA A 62 7.68 16.02 -5.59
CA ALA A 62 7.72 17.13 -6.56
C ALA A 62 7.84 16.59 -7.99
N GLY A 63 6.73 16.56 -8.72
CA GLY A 63 6.70 16.22 -10.15
C GLY A 63 6.94 14.75 -10.47
N GLY A 64 6.81 13.86 -9.48
CA GLY A 64 6.86 12.41 -9.69
C GLY A 64 5.56 11.91 -10.30
N SER A 65 5.66 10.89 -11.16
CA SER A 65 4.51 10.14 -11.66
C SER A 65 4.03 9.12 -10.63
N LEU A 66 2.81 8.62 -10.80
CA LEU A 66 2.30 7.49 -10.01
C LEU A 66 3.28 6.30 -10.02
N ASP A 67 3.94 6.04 -11.16
CA ASP A 67 4.91 4.96 -11.27
C ASP A 67 6.18 5.23 -10.45
N ASP A 68 6.63 6.48 -10.33
CA ASP A 68 7.74 6.87 -9.45
C ASP A 68 7.37 6.61 -7.97
N TYR A 69 6.13 6.93 -7.58
CA TYR A 69 5.65 6.70 -6.22
C TYR A 69 5.52 5.21 -5.88
N MET A 70 5.11 4.41 -6.87
CA MET A 70 5.07 2.95 -6.76
C MET A 70 6.47 2.35 -6.67
N ALA A 71 7.43 2.86 -7.46
CA ALA A 71 8.82 2.42 -7.43
C ALA A 71 9.52 2.75 -6.10
N ALA A 72 9.16 3.87 -5.47
CA ALA A 72 9.64 4.29 -4.16
C ALA A 72 8.88 3.67 -2.97
N ASP A 73 7.92 2.76 -3.22
CA ASP A 73 7.11 2.10 -2.20
C ASP A 73 6.34 3.05 -1.26
N LEU A 74 5.93 4.23 -1.75
CA LEU A 74 5.26 5.24 -0.92
C LEU A 74 3.91 4.75 -0.37
N GLY A 75 3.28 3.78 -1.03
CA GLY A 75 2.08 3.11 -0.53
C GLY A 75 2.27 2.53 0.87
N ALA A 76 3.49 2.06 1.22
CA ALA A 76 3.80 1.50 2.54
C ALA A 76 3.81 2.56 3.67
N LEU A 77 3.96 3.85 3.34
CA LEU A 77 3.87 4.94 4.33
C LEU A 77 2.42 5.17 4.76
N PHE A 78 1.48 5.04 3.81
CA PHE A 78 0.06 5.26 4.04
C PHE A 78 -0.69 3.98 4.39
N MET A 79 -0.19 2.82 3.99
CA MET A 79 -0.73 1.49 4.33
C MET A 79 0.40 0.58 4.84
N PRO A 80 0.80 0.71 6.11
CA PRO A 80 1.99 0.03 6.63
C PRO A 80 1.76 -1.45 6.97
N HIS A 81 0.58 -2.00 6.70
CA HIS A 81 0.22 -3.40 6.94
C HIS A 81 -0.02 -4.13 5.61
N GLY A 82 -0.11 -5.46 5.66
CA GLY A 82 -0.50 -6.25 4.48
C GLY A 82 -1.96 -6.00 4.10
N LEU A 83 -2.32 -6.32 2.85
CA LEU A 83 -3.68 -6.10 2.31
C LEU A 83 -4.77 -6.94 2.99
N GLY A 84 -4.39 -8.06 3.58
CA GLY A 84 -5.30 -9.01 4.19
C GLY A 84 -4.66 -10.37 4.39
N HIS A 85 -5.46 -11.32 4.83
CA HIS A 85 -5.00 -12.62 5.30
C HIS A 85 -6.09 -13.69 5.24
N PHE A 86 -5.68 -14.96 5.24
CA PHE A 86 -6.66 -16.04 5.33
C PHE A 86 -7.47 -15.93 6.63
N LEU A 87 -8.75 -16.28 6.52
CA LEU A 87 -9.71 -16.26 7.60
C LEU A 87 -10.40 -17.61 7.68
N GLY A 88 -10.42 -18.22 8.85
CA GLY A 88 -10.99 -19.54 9.07
C GLY A 88 -11.33 -19.74 10.55
N LEU A 89 -10.79 -20.81 11.14
CA LEU A 89 -10.95 -21.04 12.59
C LEU A 89 -10.18 -19.98 13.40
N ASP A 90 -9.01 -19.58 12.91
CA ASP A 90 -8.27 -18.44 13.45
C ASP A 90 -8.57 -17.18 12.64
N THR A 91 -8.57 -16.02 13.30
CA THR A 91 -8.70 -14.72 12.61
C THR A 91 -7.58 -14.58 11.57
N HIS A 92 -6.34 -14.80 11.98
CA HIS A 92 -5.20 -14.92 11.07
C HIS A 92 -4.94 -16.40 10.79
N ASP A 93 -5.70 -16.98 9.85
CA ASP A 93 -5.68 -18.42 9.62
C ASP A 93 -4.31 -18.93 9.13
N VAL A 94 -4.07 -20.21 9.39
CA VAL A 94 -2.79 -20.89 9.11
C VAL A 94 -2.55 -21.06 7.60
N GLY A 95 -1.35 -21.51 7.22
CA GLY A 95 -1.05 -21.87 5.84
C GLY A 95 -0.81 -20.69 4.89
N GLY A 96 -0.62 -19.47 5.40
CA GLY A 96 -0.20 -18.32 4.61
C GLY A 96 1.17 -18.49 3.94
N TYR A 97 2.10 -19.19 4.62
CA TYR A 97 3.46 -19.50 4.15
C TYR A 97 3.80 -20.96 4.47
N PRO A 98 3.28 -21.93 3.70
CA PRO A 98 3.58 -23.35 3.92
C PRO A 98 5.02 -23.68 3.48
N PRO A 99 5.61 -24.79 3.98
CA PRO A 99 6.87 -25.31 3.46
C PRO A 99 6.81 -25.53 1.93
N GLY A 100 7.83 -25.07 1.21
CA GLY A 100 7.87 -25.13 -0.26
C GLY A 100 6.95 -24.12 -0.98
N GLY A 101 6.24 -23.26 -0.22
CA GLY A 101 5.48 -22.14 -0.76
C GLY A 101 6.37 -20.92 -1.09
N PRO A 102 5.76 -19.87 -1.67
CA PRO A 102 6.48 -18.63 -1.95
C PRO A 102 6.98 -17.98 -0.65
N ALA A 103 8.19 -17.41 -0.69
CA ALA A 103 8.74 -16.68 0.44
C ALA A 103 8.01 -15.34 0.64
N ARG A 104 7.99 -14.86 1.89
CA ARG A 104 7.53 -13.51 2.21
C ARG A 104 8.46 -12.47 1.57
N PRO A 105 7.96 -11.51 0.79
CA PRO A 105 8.81 -10.46 0.20
C PRO A 105 9.48 -9.61 1.28
N ALA A 106 10.71 -9.16 1.03
CA ALA A 106 11.42 -8.21 1.92
C ALA A 106 11.09 -6.74 1.62
N ARG A 107 10.42 -6.46 0.48
CA ARG A 107 10.03 -5.12 0.01
C ARG A 107 9.17 -4.39 1.06
N PRO A 108 9.39 -3.08 1.31
CA PRO A 108 8.58 -2.27 2.22
C PRO A 108 7.06 -2.42 1.95
N GLY A 109 6.26 -2.52 3.02
CA GLY A 109 4.83 -2.84 2.93
C GLY A 109 4.56 -4.33 2.65
N PHE A 110 5.15 -4.90 1.60
CA PHE A 110 4.96 -6.31 1.23
C PHE A 110 5.47 -7.30 2.27
N SER A 111 6.49 -6.93 3.04
CA SER A 111 6.98 -7.72 4.17
C SER A 111 5.95 -7.93 5.29
N ARG A 112 4.84 -7.19 5.27
CA ARG A 112 3.73 -7.35 6.22
C ARG A 112 2.62 -8.28 5.71
N LEU A 113 2.67 -8.72 4.45
CA LEU A 113 1.71 -9.68 3.89
C LEU A 113 1.67 -10.98 4.70
N ARG A 114 0.47 -11.44 5.05
CA ARG A 114 0.29 -12.73 5.76
C ARG A 114 0.29 -13.94 4.83
N THR A 115 0.29 -13.73 3.52
CA THR A 115 0.55 -14.76 2.52
C THR A 115 1.13 -14.14 1.25
N ALA A 116 1.96 -14.89 0.52
CA ALA A 116 2.39 -14.55 -0.84
C ALA A 116 1.88 -15.56 -1.87
N ARG A 117 0.89 -16.39 -1.50
CA ARG A 117 0.39 -17.49 -2.33
C ARG A 117 -0.42 -16.97 -3.52
N LEU A 118 -0.51 -17.83 -4.53
CA LEU A 118 -1.56 -17.73 -5.54
C LEU A 118 -2.91 -18.05 -4.90
N LEU A 119 -3.92 -17.25 -5.21
CA LEU A 119 -5.29 -17.51 -4.79
C LEU A 119 -5.80 -18.79 -5.46
N ALA A 120 -6.60 -19.55 -4.73
CA ALA A 120 -7.25 -20.76 -5.23
C ALA A 120 -8.72 -20.78 -4.81
N ALA A 121 -9.54 -21.51 -5.57
CA ALA A 121 -10.95 -21.71 -5.21
C ALA A 121 -11.06 -22.34 -3.81
N GLY A 122 -12.01 -21.85 -3.01
CA GLY A 122 -12.23 -22.31 -1.64
C GLY A 122 -11.36 -21.63 -0.57
N MET A 123 -10.37 -20.80 -0.95
CA MET A 123 -9.71 -19.93 0.01
C MET A 123 -10.65 -18.83 0.48
N VAL A 124 -10.62 -18.54 1.78
CA VAL A 124 -11.29 -17.40 2.39
C VAL A 124 -10.23 -16.41 2.86
N ILE A 125 -10.28 -15.18 2.37
CA ILE A 125 -9.27 -14.15 2.61
C ILE A 125 -9.92 -12.78 2.84
N THR A 126 -9.37 -12.00 3.76
CA THR A 126 -9.80 -10.62 4.01
C THR A 126 -9.29 -9.67 2.93
N VAL A 127 -10.06 -8.61 2.65
CA VAL A 127 -9.64 -7.49 1.78
C VAL A 127 -9.81 -6.20 2.57
N GLU A 128 -8.70 -5.72 3.13
CA GLU A 128 -8.67 -4.65 4.12
C GLU A 128 -7.65 -3.56 3.76
N PRO A 129 -7.74 -2.92 2.58
CA PRO A 129 -6.90 -1.76 2.32
C PRO A 129 -7.21 -0.64 3.32
N GLY A 130 -6.20 0.13 3.67
CA GLY A 130 -6.29 1.24 4.61
C GLY A 130 -5.42 2.41 4.19
N CYS A 131 -5.74 3.61 4.69
CA CYS A 131 -4.95 4.81 4.45
C CYS A 131 -4.85 5.60 5.75
N TYR A 132 -3.63 5.73 6.27
CA TYR A 132 -3.33 6.32 7.56
C TYR A 132 -2.30 7.44 7.41
N PHE A 133 -2.44 8.47 8.24
CA PHE A 133 -1.48 9.56 8.34
C PHE A 133 -0.72 9.41 9.65
N ASN A 134 0.24 8.47 9.68
CA ASN A 134 1.00 8.16 10.88
C ASN A 134 2.28 9.03 10.94
N PRO A 135 2.40 9.98 11.89
CA PRO A 135 3.57 10.84 12.00
C PRO A 135 4.88 10.07 12.16
N ALA A 136 4.87 8.93 12.85
CA ALA A 136 6.07 8.12 13.06
C ALA A 136 6.62 7.49 11.76
N LEU A 137 5.79 7.38 10.72
CA LEU A 137 6.21 6.92 9.39
C LEU A 137 6.45 8.08 8.44
N LEU A 138 5.58 9.09 8.47
CA LEU A 138 5.62 10.21 7.53
C LEU A 138 6.75 11.22 7.83
N LEU A 139 7.01 11.53 9.09
CA LEU A 139 8.03 12.54 9.44
C LEU A 139 9.46 12.07 9.09
N PRO A 140 9.88 10.82 9.37
CA PRO A 140 11.20 10.37 8.93
C PRO A 140 11.35 10.36 7.40
N ALA A 141 10.29 9.99 6.66
CA ALA A 141 10.31 10.03 5.21
C ALA A 141 10.49 11.48 4.69
N LEU A 142 9.75 12.43 5.27
CA LEU A 142 9.91 13.87 5.02
C LEU A 142 11.35 14.36 5.29
N GLU A 143 11.95 13.98 6.41
CA GLU A 143 13.31 14.40 6.77
C GLU A 143 14.37 13.87 5.81
N VAL A 144 14.29 12.59 5.43
CA VAL A 144 15.21 11.97 4.46
C VAL A 144 15.19 12.74 3.15
N ALA A 145 14.01 13.14 2.74
CA ALA A 145 13.75 13.84 1.51
C ALA A 145 14.31 15.28 1.57
N LEU A 146 14.06 16.02 2.65
CA LEU A 146 14.56 17.39 2.81
C LEU A 146 16.10 17.44 2.77
N ARG A 147 16.76 16.40 3.29
CA ARG A 147 18.22 16.26 3.22
C ARG A 147 18.74 15.95 1.81
N ALA A 148 17.97 15.19 1.02
CA ALA A 148 18.36 14.86 -0.35
C ALA A 148 18.35 16.09 -1.28
N ASP A 149 17.50 17.08 -1.00
CA ASP A 149 17.39 18.31 -1.80
C ASP A 149 18.50 19.33 -1.45
N THR A 150 18.98 19.36 -0.19
CA THR A 150 20.08 20.25 0.24
C THR A 150 21.46 19.94 -0.32
N HIS A 151 21.61 18.85 -1.10
CA HIS A 151 22.86 18.44 -1.73
C HIS A 151 22.85 18.53 -3.27
N ARG A 152 21.83 19.18 -3.86
CA ARG A 152 21.81 19.61 -5.27
C ARG A 152 22.12 21.10 -5.38
#